data_AF-A0A3D2EGE3-F1
#
_entry.id   AF-A0A3D2EGE3-F1
#
_cell.length_a   1.000
_cell.length_b   1.000
_cell.length_c   1.000
_cell.angle_alpha   90.00
_cell.angle_beta   90.00
_cell.angle_gamma   90.00
#
_symmetry.space_group_name_H-M   'P 1'
#
loop_
_entity.id
_entity.type
_entity.pdbx_description
1 polymer ?
#
loop_
_entity_poly.entity_id
_entity_poly.type
_entity_poly.pdbx_seq_one_letter_code
_entity_poly.pdbx_strand_id
1 'polypeptide(L)'
;MDEAYKNKLWNEYAATKSSEVREQLILEYAPLVKLVAGRLSMYLGYNVEYDDLVSYGIFGLIDAIDKFDSMKEVKFETYASLRIRGSILDQIRKMDWI
;
A
#
# COMPACT_ATOMS: atom_id res chain seq x y z
N MET A 1 1.76 9.47 -13.51
CA MET A 1 0.50 10.02 -14.06
C MET A 1 0.25 11.39 -13.43
N ASP A 2 -0.62 12.21 -14.00
CA ASP A 2 -0.95 13.55 -13.51
C ASP A 2 -1.71 13.50 -12.15
N GLU A 3 -1.42 14.43 -11.25
CA GLU A 3 -2.07 14.56 -9.93
C GLU A 3 -3.59 14.77 -10.06
N ALA A 4 -4.03 15.42 -11.14
CA ALA A 4 -5.45 15.63 -11.41
C ALA A 4 -6.22 14.30 -11.59
N TYR A 5 -5.59 13.28 -12.20
CA TYR A 5 -6.21 11.98 -12.37
C TYR A 5 -6.38 11.24 -11.04
N LYS A 6 -5.36 11.25 -10.18
CA LYS A 6 -5.43 10.65 -8.84
C LYS A 6 -6.53 11.30 -8.00
N ASN A 7 -6.61 12.63 -8.03
CA ASN A 7 -7.66 13.36 -7.31
C ASN A 7 -9.05 13.01 -7.83
N LYS A 8 -9.21 12.84 -9.15
CA LYS A 8 -10.48 12.37 -9.73
C LYS A 8 -10.85 10.97 -9.21
N LEU A 9 -9.92 10.01 -9.23
CA LEU A 9 -10.16 8.67 -8.70
C LEU A 9 -10.55 8.69 -7.22
N TRP A 10 -9.87 9.49 -6.41
CA TRP A 10 -10.19 9.62 -4.98
C TRP A 10 -11.57 10.22 -4.74
N ASN A 11 -11.95 11.25 -5.49
CA ASN A 11 -13.27 11.85 -5.38
C ASN A 11 -14.36 10.86 -5.81
N GLU A 12 -14.14 10.11 -6.88
CA GLU A 12 -15.07 9.11 -7.37
C GLU A 12 -15.21 7.94 -6.37
N TYR A 13 -14.09 7.48 -5.81
CA TYR A 13 -14.10 6.44 -4.79
C TYR A 13 -14.76 6.90 -3.49
N ALA A 14 -14.56 8.16 -3.08
CA ALA A 14 -15.21 8.72 -1.90
C ALA A 14 -16.74 8.80 -2.08
N ALA A 15 -17.21 9.12 -3.29
CA ALA A 15 -18.64 9.23 -3.60
C ALA A 15 -19.33 7.87 -3.79
N THR A 16 -18.66 6.90 -4.43
CA THR A 16 -19.30 5.66 -4.88
C THR A 16 -18.93 4.43 -4.05
N LYS A 17 -17.72 4.42 -3.45
CA LYS A 17 -17.10 3.23 -2.86
C LYS A 17 -17.12 2.00 -3.79
N SER A 18 -17.10 2.23 -5.11
CA SER A 18 -17.14 1.17 -6.12
C SER A 18 -15.86 0.32 -6.11
N SER A 19 -16.04 -0.97 -6.33
CA SER A 19 -14.95 -1.94 -6.43
C SER A 19 -14.04 -1.67 -7.63
N GLU A 20 -14.60 -1.19 -8.73
CA GLU A 20 -13.88 -0.85 -9.96
C GLU A 20 -12.93 0.33 -9.73
N VAL A 21 -13.38 1.39 -9.05
CA VAL A 21 -12.53 2.55 -8.74
C VAL A 21 -11.47 2.16 -7.71
N ARG A 22 -11.82 1.30 -6.74
CA ARG A 22 -10.88 0.74 -5.78
C ARG A 22 -9.76 -0.05 -6.48
N GLU A 23 -10.10 -0.88 -7.45
CA GLU A 23 -9.14 -1.63 -8.25
C GLU A 23 -8.19 -0.68 -9.02
N GLN A 24 -8.73 0.38 -9.63
CA GLN A 24 -7.90 1.40 -10.29
C GLN A 24 -6.92 2.08 -9.33
N LEU A 25 -7.36 2.43 -8.12
CA LEU A 25 -6.49 2.98 -7.07
C LEU A 25 -5.40 1.96 -6.67
N ILE A 26 -5.75 0.69 -6.50
CA ILE A 26 -4.78 -0.38 -6.18
C ILE A 26 -3.70 -0.45 -7.27
N LEU A 27 -4.10 -0.48 -8.54
CA LEU A 27 -3.17 -0.56 -9.67
C LEU A 27 -2.27 0.67 -9.77
N GLU A 28 -2.83 1.88 -9.58
CA GLU A 28 -2.08 3.14 -9.61
C GLU A 28 -0.99 3.18 -8.52
N TYR A 29 -1.30 2.70 -7.31
CA TYR A 29 -0.38 2.74 -6.17
C TYR A 29 0.45 1.46 -5.97
N ALA A 30 0.21 0.39 -6.73
CA ALA A 30 0.98 -0.85 -6.65
C ALA A 30 2.52 -0.65 -6.77
N PRO A 31 3.06 0.27 -7.59
CA PRO A 31 4.50 0.53 -7.63
C PRO A 31 5.08 1.01 -6.28
N LEU A 32 4.28 1.66 -5.44
CA LEU A 32 4.71 2.09 -4.10
C LEU A 32 5.05 0.88 -3.21
N VAL A 33 4.30 -0.21 -3.36
CA VAL A 33 4.56 -1.46 -2.62
C VAL A 33 5.93 -2.01 -2.98
N LYS A 34 6.27 -2.09 -4.27
CA LYS A 34 7.59 -2.55 -4.74
C LYS A 34 8.72 -1.68 -4.16
N LEU A 35 8.52 -0.36 -4.12
CA LEU A 35 9.48 0.58 -3.53
C LEU A 35 9.69 0.38 -2.01
N VAL A 36 8.62 0.05 -1.27
CA VAL A 36 8.71 -0.20 0.18
C VAL A 36 9.31 -1.58 0.46
N ALA A 37 8.83 -2.62 -0.24
CA ALA A 37 9.35 -3.98 -0.13
C ALA A 37 10.83 -4.05 -0.50
N GLY A 38 11.25 -3.39 -1.58
CA GLY A 38 12.66 -3.37 -2.01
C GLY A 38 13.59 -2.66 -1.04
N ARG A 39 13.09 -1.64 -0.33
CA ARG A 39 13.86 -1.02 0.76
C ARG A 39 13.95 -1.96 1.97
N LEU A 40 12.86 -2.64 2.32
CA LEU A 40 12.85 -3.57 3.46
C LEU A 40 13.72 -4.80 3.24
N SER A 41 13.72 -5.37 2.03
CA SER A 41 14.56 -6.54 1.71
C SER A 41 16.06 -6.27 1.94
N MET A 42 16.51 -5.03 1.67
CA MET A 42 17.90 -4.62 1.96
C MET A 42 18.26 -4.69 3.45
N TYR A 43 17.28 -4.50 4.36
CA TYR A 43 17.51 -4.55 5.80
C TYR A 43 17.31 -5.94 6.40
N LEU A 44 16.43 -6.76 5.80
CA LEU A 44 16.03 -8.07 6.32
C LEU A 44 16.94 -9.22 5.84
N GLY A 45 17.76 -8.97 4.82
CA GLY A 45 18.65 -9.98 4.25
C GLY A 45 17.90 -11.06 3.46
N TYR A 46 18.47 -12.26 3.39
CA TYR A 46 17.99 -13.35 2.53
C TYR A 46 16.94 -14.28 3.17
N ASN A 47 16.47 -13.98 4.38
CA ASN A 47 15.57 -14.89 5.11
C ASN A 47 14.12 -14.86 4.62
N VAL A 48 13.74 -13.85 3.82
CA VAL A 48 12.38 -13.69 3.30
C VAL A 48 12.46 -13.39 1.80
N GLU A 49 11.65 -14.07 1.00
CA GLU A 49 11.59 -13.85 -0.44
C GLU A 49 10.97 -12.48 -0.76
N TYR A 50 11.49 -11.82 -1.79
CA TYR A 50 11.01 -10.50 -2.18
C TYR A 50 9.53 -10.50 -2.58
N ASP A 51 9.08 -11.56 -3.25
CA ASP A 51 7.69 -11.69 -3.72
C ASP A 51 6.71 -11.85 -2.54
N ASP A 52 7.16 -12.45 -1.42
CA ASP A 52 6.38 -12.48 -0.17
C ASP A 52 6.24 -11.07 0.41
N LEU A 53 7.33 -10.30 0.47
CA LEU A 53 7.29 -8.91 0.95
C LEU A 53 6.34 -8.06 0.10
N VAL A 54 6.35 -8.24 -1.23
CA VAL A 54 5.41 -7.56 -2.12
C VAL A 54 3.98 -7.97 -1.80
N SER A 55 3.71 -9.27 -1.65
CA SER A 55 2.38 -9.80 -1.32
C SER A 55 1.84 -9.22 -0.01
N TYR A 56 2.64 -9.22 1.06
CA TYR A 56 2.27 -8.62 2.34
C TYR A 56 2.06 -7.11 2.24
N GLY A 57 2.86 -6.44 1.42
CA GLY A 57 2.72 -5.02 1.15
C GLY A 57 1.45 -4.67 0.38
N ILE A 58 0.98 -5.52 -0.54
CA ILE A 58 -0.28 -5.33 -1.26
C ILE A 58 -1.46 -5.33 -0.30
N PHE A 59 -1.51 -6.25 0.68
CA PHE A 59 -2.56 -6.22 1.72
C PHE A 59 -2.54 -4.91 2.52
N GLY A 60 -1.34 -4.39 2.84
CA GLY A 60 -1.18 -3.11 3.52
C GLY A 60 -1.62 -1.91 2.68
N LEU A 61 -1.39 -1.94 1.36
CA LEU A 61 -1.86 -0.92 0.43
C LEU A 61 -3.39 -0.93 0.35
N ILE A 62 -3.99 -2.12 0.21
CA ILE A 62 -5.44 -2.29 0.13
C ILE A 62 -6.11 -1.74 1.39
N ASP A 63 -5.62 -2.11 2.59
CA ASP A 63 -6.10 -1.58 3.87
C ASP A 63 -5.91 -0.06 3.96
N ALA A 64 -4.80 0.47 3.44
CA ALA A 64 -4.55 1.89 3.39
C ALA A 64 -5.58 2.62 2.51
N ILE A 65 -5.93 2.08 1.35
CA ILE A 65 -6.93 2.66 0.45
C ILE A 65 -8.29 2.72 1.13
N ASP A 66 -8.69 1.63 1.77
CA ASP A 66 -10.01 1.52 2.40
C ASP A 66 -10.16 2.49 3.60
N LYS A 67 -9.06 2.79 4.29
CA LYS A 67 -9.04 3.61 5.51
C LYS A 67 -8.53 5.03 5.33
N PHE A 68 -8.11 5.40 4.13
CA PHE A 68 -7.57 6.73 3.90
C PHE A 68 -8.66 7.79 4.00
N ASP A 69 -8.31 8.88 4.68
CA ASP A 69 -9.17 10.04 4.85
C ASP A 69 -8.48 11.25 4.21
N SER A 70 -9.02 11.69 3.06
CA SER A 70 -8.49 12.81 2.28
C SER A 70 -8.64 14.16 2.99
N MET A 71 -9.47 14.26 4.04
CA MET A 71 -9.65 15.48 4.82
C MET A 71 -8.45 15.78 5.73
N LYS A 72 -7.53 14.83 5.91
CA LYS A 72 -6.36 14.98 6.81
C LYS A 72 -5.18 15.73 6.19
N GLU A 73 -5.34 16.32 5.01
CA GLU A 73 -4.32 17.14 4.30
C GLU A 73 -2.94 16.47 4.13
N VAL A 74 -2.89 15.14 4.17
CA VAL A 74 -1.67 14.35 3.95
C VAL A 74 -1.79 13.60 2.64
N LYS A 75 -0.73 13.60 1.83
CA LYS A 75 -0.66 12.80 0.60
C LYS A 75 -0.87 11.31 0.91
N PHE A 76 -1.68 10.64 0.10
CA PHE A 76 -1.96 9.22 0.27
C PHE A 76 -0.67 8.39 0.32
N GLU A 77 0.30 8.66 -0.54
CA GLU A 77 1.56 7.92 -0.61
C GLU A 77 2.34 7.96 0.70
N THR A 78 2.32 9.11 1.40
CA THR A 78 2.96 9.27 2.71
C THR A 78 2.31 8.32 3.72
N TYR A 79 0.98 8.34 3.81
CA TYR A 79 0.22 7.46 4.69
C TYR A 79 0.40 5.98 4.33
N ALA A 80 0.20 5.63 3.06
CA ALA A 80 0.27 4.28 2.54
C ALA A 80 1.65 3.66 2.76
N SER A 81 2.73 4.42 2.58
CA SER A 81 4.09 3.91 2.81
C SER A 81 4.31 3.35 4.22
N LEU A 82 3.71 3.99 5.24
CA LEU A 82 3.76 3.54 6.63
C LEU A 82 2.91 2.27 6.83
N ARG A 83 1.71 2.23 6.23
CA ARG A 83 0.81 1.08 6.32
C ARG A 83 1.37 -0.17 5.64
N ILE A 84 1.91 -0.02 4.44
CA ILE A 84 2.57 -1.08 3.68
C ILE A 84 3.74 -1.65 4.49
N ARG A 85 4.62 -0.77 5.00
CA ARG A 85 5.75 -1.18 5.84
C ARG A 85 5.30 -1.95 7.08
N GLY A 86 4.27 -1.46 7.78
CA GLY A 86 3.71 -2.13 8.95
C GLY A 86 3.19 -3.53 8.62
N SER A 87 2.40 -3.65 7.56
CA SER A 87 1.86 -4.93 7.09
C SER A 87 2.95 -5.97 6.84
N ILE A 88 4.03 -5.59 6.15
CA ILE A 88 5.16 -6.49 5.89
C ILE A 88 5.83 -6.94 7.19
N LEU A 89 6.15 -5.99 8.08
CA LEU A 89 6.82 -6.30 9.35
C LEU A 89 5.96 -7.18 10.26
N ASP A 90 4.64 -6.97 10.26
CA ASP A 90 3.72 -7.75 11.08
C ASP A 90 3.57 -9.19 10.55
N GLN A 91 3.66 -9.42 9.25
CA GLN A 91 3.65 -10.78 8.68
C GLN A 91 4.95 -11.52 8.97
N ILE A 92 6.11 -10.87 8.81
CA ILE A 92 7.41 -11.48 9.12
C ILE A 92 7.47 -11.92 10.59
N ARG A 93 7.04 -11.06 11.52
CA ARG A 93 6.99 -11.38 12.96
C ARG A 93 6.16 -12.63 13.27
N LYS A 94 5.11 -12.89 12.49
CA LYS A 94 4.26 -14.08 12.66
C LYS A 94 4.92 -15.35 12.14
N MET A 95 5.83 -15.25 11.17
CA MET A 95 6.60 -16.38 10.65
C MET A 95 7.74 -16.76 11.61
N ASP A 96 8.39 -15.77 12.22
CA ASP A 96 9.50 -16.00 13.17
C ASP A 96 9.05 -16.49 14.55
N TRP A 97 7.75 -16.35 14.90
CA TRP A 97 7.16 -16.83 16.15
C TRP A 97 6.40 -18.16 15.97
N ILE A 98 6.93 -19.08 15.17
CA ILE A 98 6.48 -20.49 15.14
C ILE A 98 7.64 -21.40 15.50
#